data_AF-A0A8J4H545-F1
#
_entry.id   AF-A0A8J4H545-F1
#
_cell.length_a   1.000
_cell.length_b   1.000
_cell.length_c   1.000
_cell.angle_alpha   90.00
_cell.angle_beta   90.00
_cell.angle_gamma   90.00
#
_symmetry.space_group_name_H-M   'P 1'
#
loop_
_entity.id
_entity.type
_entity.pdbx_description
1 polymer ?
#
loop_
_entity_poly.entity_id
_entity_poly.type
_entity_poly.pdbx_seq_one_letter_code
_entity_poly.pdbx_strand_id
1 'polypeptide(L)'
;MASKEISAGGVVYKKENGKVLVQLIRDRFGRVTLAKGKMEAGESIEQTALREIEEETGTVGKIIEPLDTTVYLYRHAEKGEVQKVVHYFLIEAVGGGGSGAGRGDRRRAVAAPA
;
A
#
# COMPACT_ATOMS: atom_id res chain seq x y z
N MET A 1 23.12 2.28 -15.99
CA MET A 1 21.68 2.60 -15.94
C MET A 1 21.12 1.97 -14.69
N ALA A 2 20.49 2.74 -13.80
CA ALA A 2 19.81 2.17 -12.63
C ALA A 2 18.66 1.25 -13.10
N SER A 3 18.52 0.07 -12.49
CA SER A 3 17.42 -0.82 -12.82
C SER A 3 16.08 -0.24 -12.32
N LYS A 4 14.99 -0.41 -13.06
CA LYS A 4 13.67 0.12 -12.68
C LYS A 4 12.85 -0.92 -11.92
N GLU A 5 12.27 -0.52 -10.80
CA GLU A 5 11.31 -1.32 -10.03
C GLU A 5 9.99 -0.58 -9.92
N ILE A 6 8.90 -1.22 -10.35
CA ILE A 6 7.54 -0.70 -10.23
C ILE A 6 6.87 -1.36 -9.04
N SER A 7 6.22 -0.54 -8.23
CA SER A 7 5.45 -0.94 -7.06
C SER A 7 4.08 -0.26 -7.09
N ALA A 8 3.10 -0.86 -6.41
CA ALA A 8 1.80 -0.26 -6.22
C ALA A 8 1.27 -0.54 -4.80
N GLY A 9 0.38 0.33 -4.33
CA GLY A 9 -0.23 0.26 -3.01
C GLY A 9 -1.27 1.36 -2.82
N GLY A 10 -1.61 1.70 -1.59
CA GLY A 10 -2.64 2.73 -1.41
C GLY A 10 -2.95 3.17 0.00
N VAL A 11 -3.73 4.24 0.06
CA VAL A 11 -4.42 4.68 1.27
C VAL A 11 -5.72 3.90 1.35
N VAL A 12 -5.76 2.90 2.24
CA VAL A 12 -6.98 2.14 2.50
C VAL A 12 -7.76 2.83 3.60
N TYR A 13 -9.03 3.16 3.33
CA TYR A 13 -9.93 3.76 4.30
C TYR A 13 -11.18 2.91 4.53
N LYS A 14 -11.79 3.06 5.71
CA LYS A 14 -13.17 2.67 5.97
C LYS A 14 -13.91 3.76 6.74
N LYS A 15 -15.23 3.81 6.59
CA LYS A 15 -16.12 4.64 7.40
C LYS A 15 -16.74 3.78 8.50
N GLU A 16 -16.57 4.19 9.75
CA GLU A 16 -17.09 3.46 10.92
C GLU A 16 -17.47 4.46 12.02
N ASN A 17 -18.70 4.39 12.54
CA ASN A 17 -19.21 5.27 13.59
C ASN A 17 -19.01 6.77 13.30
N GLY A 18 -19.28 7.18 12.04
CA GLY A 18 -19.12 8.57 11.59
C GLY A 18 -17.66 9.04 11.44
N LYS A 19 -16.68 8.14 11.57
CA LYS A 19 -15.25 8.45 11.44
C LYS A 19 -14.66 7.78 10.21
N VAL A 20 -13.65 8.42 9.63
CA VAL A 20 -12.78 7.82 8.62
C VAL A 20 -11.59 7.19 9.34
N LEU A 21 -11.39 5.90 9.13
CA LEU A 21 -10.23 5.17 9.62
C LEU A 21 -9.32 4.86 8.44
N VAL A 22 -8.03 5.15 8.56
CA VAL A 22 -7.01 4.81 7.57
C VAL A 22 -6.16 3.67 8.10
N GLN A 23 -5.91 2.68 7.24
CA GLN A 23 -5.04 1.56 7.53
C GLN A 23 -3.57 1.95 7.37
N LEU A 24 -2.75 1.56 8.35
CA LEU A 24 -1.31 1.73 8.34
C LEU A 24 -0.65 0.40 8.70
N ILE A 25 0.50 0.13 8.09
CA ILE A 25 1.31 -1.06 8.38
C ILE A 25 2.62 -0.66 9.03
N ARG A 26 3.32 -1.66 9.61
CA ARG A 26 4.72 -1.52 10.01
C ARG A 26 5.61 -2.24 9.02
N ASP A 27 6.49 -1.49 8.36
CA ASP A 27 7.46 -2.09 7.46
C ASP A 27 8.52 -2.92 8.20
N ARG A 28 9.38 -3.60 7.43
CA ARG A 28 10.50 -4.40 7.99
C ARG A 28 11.52 -3.58 8.81
N PHE A 29 11.49 -2.26 8.72
CA PHE A 29 12.34 -1.34 9.48
C PHE A 29 11.61 -0.74 10.69
N GLY A 30 10.39 -1.20 10.99
CA GLY A 30 9.57 -0.73 12.10
C GLY A 30 8.90 0.62 11.87
N ARG A 31 8.96 1.17 10.65
CA ARG A 31 8.36 2.45 10.29
C ARG A 31 6.88 2.28 9.95
N VAL A 32 6.09 3.27 10.31
CA VAL A 32 4.68 3.33 9.92
C VAL A 32 4.59 3.82 8.48
N THR A 33 3.95 3.04 7.62
CA THR A 33 3.81 3.33 6.18
C THR A 33 2.45 2.85 5.65
N LEU A 34 2.15 3.21 4.41
CA LEU A 34 1.09 2.61 3.61
C LEU A 34 1.52 1.23 3.09
N ALA A 35 0.54 0.35 2.93
CA ALA A 35 0.73 -0.95 2.29
C ALA A 35 1.08 -0.77 0.82
N LYS A 36 2.10 -1.50 0.37
CA LYS A 36 2.59 -1.48 -1.01
C LYS A 36 3.60 -2.62 -1.22
N GLY A 37 3.65 -3.09 -2.45
CA GLY A 37 4.73 -3.99 -2.86
C GLY A 37 4.97 -3.97 -4.34
N LYS A 38 5.66 -4.98 -4.84
CA LYS A 38 6.27 -4.96 -6.17
C LYS A 38 5.29 -5.51 -7.19
N MET A 39 5.23 -4.89 -8.36
CA MET A 39 4.43 -5.39 -9.47
C MET A 39 5.00 -6.72 -9.98
N GLU A 40 4.16 -7.74 -10.06
CA GLU A 40 4.50 -9.03 -10.63
C GLU A 40 4.26 -9.07 -12.14
N ALA A 41 4.81 -10.09 -12.81
CA ALA A 41 4.67 -10.21 -14.25
C ALA A 41 3.21 -10.51 -14.63
N GLY A 42 2.65 -9.68 -15.50
CA GLY A 42 1.28 -9.84 -15.99
C GLY A 42 0.21 -9.09 -15.19
N GLU A 43 0.58 -8.40 -14.10
CA GLU A 43 -0.34 -7.56 -13.34
C GLU A 43 -0.48 -6.16 -13.96
N SER A 44 -1.69 -5.59 -13.87
CA SER A 44 -1.88 -4.14 -13.92
C SER A 44 -1.43 -3.50 -12.60
N ILE A 45 -1.17 -2.19 -12.62
CA ILE A 45 -0.76 -1.45 -11.43
C ILE A 45 -1.86 -1.51 -10.35
N GLU A 46 -3.12 -1.46 -10.76
CA GLU A 46 -4.30 -1.62 -9.92
C GLU A 46 -4.38 -3.00 -9.28
N GLN A 47 -4.13 -4.06 -10.06
CA GLN A 47 -4.12 -5.44 -9.57
C GLN A 47 -3.04 -5.64 -8.51
N THR A 48 -1.82 -5.13 -8.77
CA THR A 48 -0.73 -5.14 -7.79
C THR A 48 -1.13 -4.41 -6.51
N ALA A 49 -1.75 -3.23 -6.59
CA ALA A 49 -2.14 -2.47 -5.40
C ALA A 49 -3.11 -3.27 -4.52
N LEU A 50 -4.15 -3.86 -5.12
CA LEU A 50 -5.17 -4.64 -4.42
C LEU A 50 -4.58 -5.91 -3.81
N ARG A 51 -3.79 -6.67 -4.58
CA ARG A 51 -3.12 -7.90 -4.09
C ARG A 51 -2.21 -7.60 -2.91
N GLU A 52 -1.34 -6.59 -3.02
CA GLU A 52 -0.39 -6.24 -1.95
C GLU A 52 -1.10 -5.80 -0.67
N ILE A 53 -2.20 -5.04 -0.78
CA ILE A 53 -3.01 -4.67 0.38
C ILE A 53 -3.63 -5.90 1.04
N GLU A 54 -4.15 -6.84 0.24
CA GLU A 54 -4.71 -8.08 0.75
C GLU A 54 -3.65 -8.96 1.41
N GLU A 55 -2.46 -9.12 0.82
CA GLU A 55 -1.36 -9.90 1.38
C GLU A 55 -0.80 -9.30 2.67
N GLU A 56 -0.57 -7.99 2.71
CA GLU A 56 0.05 -7.33 3.85
C GLU A 56 -0.92 -7.15 5.03
N THR A 57 -2.23 -7.10 4.78
CA THR A 57 -3.21 -6.69 5.80
C THR A 57 -4.45 -7.58 5.92
N GLY A 58 -4.68 -8.49 4.96
CA GLY A 58 -5.92 -9.27 4.84
C GLY A 58 -7.15 -8.44 4.43
N THR A 59 -6.97 -7.19 4.00
CA THR A 59 -8.08 -6.30 3.64
C THR A 59 -8.41 -6.41 2.16
N VAL A 60 -9.69 -6.61 1.86
CA VAL A 60 -10.19 -6.59 0.49
C VAL A 60 -10.65 -5.17 0.17
N GLY A 61 -10.06 -4.60 -0.88
CA GLY A 61 -10.26 -3.21 -1.27
C GLY A 61 -10.99 -3.03 -2.61
N LYS A 62 -11.60 -1.86 -2.79
CA LYS A 62 -12.06 -1.35 -4.08
C LYS A 62 -11.34 -0.04 -4.39
N ILE A 63 -10.73 0.06 -5.56
CA ILE A 63 -10.12 1.31 -6.01
C ILE A 63 -11.21 2.37 -6.25
N ILE A 64 -10.98 3.54 -5.69
CA ILE A 64 -11.82 4.73 -5.89
C ILE A 64 -11.21 5.62 -6.96
N GLU A 65 -9.94 5.98 -6.79
CA GLU A 65 -9.20 6.83 -7.72
C GLU A 65 -7.68 6.64 -7.56
N PRO A 66 -6.89 6.95 -8.60
CA PRO A 66 -5.44 7.08 -8.45
C PRO A 66 -5.09 8.27 -7.55
N LEU A 67 -4.02 8.11 -6.78
CA LEU A 67 -3.38 9.19 -6.03
C LEU A 67 -2.02 9.49 -6.69
N ASP A 68 -1.05 9.91 -5.88
CA ASP A 68 0.26 10.33 -6.35
C ASP A 68 1.20 9.14 -6.64
N THR A 69 2.22 9.39 -7.45
CA THR A 69 3.30 8.45 -7.75
C THR A 69 4.61 8.98 -7.17
N THR A 70 5.24 8.18 -6.31
CA THR A 70 6.53 8.55 -5.70
C THR A 70 7.69 7.87 -6.42
N VAL A 71 8.77 8.62 -6.67
CA VAL A 71 9.97 8.12 -7.34
C VAL A 71 11.19 8.39 -6.48
N TYR A 72 12.00 7.37 -6.21
CA TYR A 72 13.23 7.51 -5.45
C TYR A 72 14.28 6.46 -5.85
N LEU A 73 15.54 6.78 -5.59
CA LEU A 73 16.66 5.86 -5.80
C LEU A 73 16.98 5.14 -4.49
N TYR A 74 17.29 3.85 -4.57
CA TYR A 74 17.88 3.11 -3.45
C TYR A 74 18.98 2.17 -3.95
N ARG A 75 19.87 1.78 -3.04
CA ARG A 75 20.95 0.85 -3.34
C ARG A 75 20.53 -0.57 -2.95
N HIS A 76 20.42 -1.44 -3.95
CA HIS A 76 20.25 -2.88 -3.77
C HIS A 76 21.61 -3.56 -3.69
N ALA A 77 21.77 -4.54 -2.79
CA ALA A 77 23.04 -5.22 -2.57
C ALA A 77 23.61 -5.85 -3.86
N GLU A 78 22.75 -6.48 -4.66
CA GLU A 78 23.14 -7.18 -5.89
C GLU A 78 23.01 -6.35 -7.16
N LYS A 79 22.03 -5.44 -7.23
CA LYS A 79 21.64 -4.75 -8.48
C LYS A 79 22.25 -3.35 -8.58
N GLY A 80 22.98 -2.91 -7.56
CA GLY A 80 23.46 -1.54 -7.46
C GLY A 80 22.29 -0.57 -7.28
N GLU A 81 22.33 0.55 -7.99
CA GLU A 81 21.28 1.56 -7.91
C GLU A 81 19.99 1.10 -8.61
N VAL A 82 18.87 1.29 -7.92
CA VAL A 82 17.53 0.95 -8.40
C VAL A 82 16.65 2.19 -8.31
N GLN A 83 15.99 2.53 -9.42
CA GLN A 83 14.93 3.53 -9.44
C GLN A 83 13.61 2.86 -9.10
N LYS A 84 13.07 3.19 -7.94
CA LYS A 84 11.77 2.73 -7.47
C LYS A 84 10.70 3.73 -7.86
N VAL A 85 9.62 3.24 -8.47
CA VAL A 85 8.40 3.99 -8.78
C VAL A 85 7.26 3.33 -8.04
N VAL A 86 6.56 4.08 -7.18
CA VAL A 86 5.42 3.58 -6.40
C VAL A 86 4.18 4.35 -6.77
N HIS A 87 3.20 3.67 -7.35
CA HIS A 87 1.87 4.23 -7.64
C HIS A 87 0.94 3.99 -6.43
N TYR A 88 0.28 5.04 -5.97
CA TYR A 88 -0.71 4.93 -4.89
C TYR A 88 -2.13 5.14 -5.42
N PHE A 89 -3.09 4.47 -4.78
CA PHE A 89 -4.52 4.64 -5.02
C PHE A 89 -5.25 4.94 -3.71
N LEU A 90 -6.40 5.61 -3.82
CA LEU A 90 -7.38 5.68 -2.76
C LEU A 90 -8.25 4.43 -2.84
N ILE A 91 -8.33 3.69 -1.74
CA ILE A 91 -8.97 2.38 -1.71
C ILE A 91 -9.96 2.32 -0.56
N GLU A 92 -11.21 1.98 -0.87
CA GLU A 92 -12.22 1.71 0.14
C GLU A 92 -12.15 0.25 0.56
N ALA A 93 -12.05 -0.02 1.86
CA ALA A 93 -12.15 -1.37 2.39
C ALA A 93 -13.59 -1.87 2.28
N VAL A 94 -13.80 -2.93 1.51
CA VAL A 94 -15.12 -3.54 1.25
C VAL A 94 -15.28 -4.91 1.91
N GLY A 95 -14.21 -5.48 2.45
CA GLY A 95 -14.22 -6.77 3.12
C GLY A 95 -12.87 -7.13 3.73
N GLY A 96 -12.77 -8.38 4.20
CA GLY A 96 -11.57 -8.89 4.88
C GLY A 96 -11.66 -8.72 6.41
N GLY A 97 -11.37 -9.81 7.12
CA GLY A 97 -11.19 -9.80 8.57
C GLY A 97 -9.73 -9.54 8.86
N GLY A 98 -9.42 -8.55 9.71
CA GLY A 98 -8.06 -8.21 10.15
C GLY A 98 -7.41 -9.30 11.01
N SER A 99 -7.34 -10.53 10.51
CA SER A 99 -6.72 -11.70 11.12
C SER A 99 -5.53 -12.22 10.30
N GLY A 100 -5.09 -11.50 9.27
CA GLY A 100 -3.83 -11.78 8.60
C GLY A 100 -2.69 -11.72 9.62
N ALA A 101 -2.05 -12.86 9.88
CA ALA A 101 -0.93 -13.02 10.82
C ALA A 101 0.37 -12.38 10.29
N GLY A 102 0.30 -11.13 9.79
CA GLY A 102 1.40 -10.37 9.20
C GLY A 102 1.60 -9.03 9.91
N ARG A 103 2.84 -8.81 10.37
CA ARG A 103 3.45 -7.58 10.95
C ARG A 103 2.56 -6.33 11.15
N GLY A 104 1.71 -6.37 12.18
CA GLY A 104 1.27 -5.18 12.90
C GLY A 104 0.35 -4.21 12.13
N ASP A 105 -0.73 -4.72 11.53
CA ASP A 105 -1.85 -3.91 11.04
C ASP A 105 -2.41 -3.01 12.16
N ARG A 106 -2.39 -1.69 11.95
CA ARG A 106 -3.02 -0.72 12.85
C ARG A 106 -3.86 0.26 12.04
N ARG A 107 -5.14 0.34 12.38
CA ARG A 107 -6.05 1.37 11.87
C ARG A 107 -6.03 2.57 12.78
N ARG A 108 -5.85 3.77 12.20
CA ARG A 108 -5.90 5.03 12.95
C ARG A 108 -7.06 5.86 12.45
N ALA A 109 -7.82 6.44 13.38
CA ALA A 109 -8.80 7.45 13.04
C ALA A 109 -8.08 8.68 12.49
N VAL A 110 -8.53 9.14 11.33
CA VAL A 110 -8.13 10.41 10.75
C VAL A 110 -9.34 11.33 10.81
N ALA A 111 -9.11 12.61 11.12
CA ALA A 111 -10.14 13.61 10.91
C ALA A 111 -10.38 13.71 9.40
N ALA A 112 -11.64 13.66 8.96
CA ALA A 112 -11.95 14.06 7.60
C ALA A 112 -11.50 15.53 7.46
N PRO A 113 -10.78 15.91 6.39
CA PRO A 113 -10.54 17.32 6.13
C PRO A 113 -11.90 18.03 6.05
N ALA A 114 -11.99 19.17 6.73
CA ALA A 114 -13.18 20.03 6.75
C ALA A 114 -13.43 20.64 5.36
#